data_AF-A0A2X3M5I2-F1
#
_entry.id   AF-A0A2X3M5I2-F1
#
_cell.length_a   1.000
_cell.length_b   1.000
_cell.length_c   1.000
_cell.angle_alpha   90.00
_cell.angle_beta   90.00
_cell.angle_gamma   90.00
#
_symmetry.space_group_name_H-M   'P 1'
#
loop_
_entity.id
_entity.type
_entity.pdbx_description
1 polymer ?
#
loop_
_entity_poly.entity_id
_entity_poly.type
_entity_poly.pdbx_seq_one_letter_code
_entity_poly.pdbx_strand_id
1 'polypeptide(L)'
;MLLLDEPTNHLDAESVAWLERFLHDFEGTVVAITHDRYFLDNVAGWILELDRGEGIPWEGNYSSWLEQKDQRLAQEASQEAARRKSIEKELEWVRQGTKGRQSKGKARLARFEELNSTEYQKRNETNELFIPPGPRLGDKVLEVSNLRKSLRRSPAD
;
A
#
# COMPACT_ATOMS: atom_id res chain seq x y z
N MET A 1 9.62 -3.89 24.56
CA MET A 1 8.79 -3.72 23.36
C MET A 1 9.12 -2.35 22.76
N LEU A 2 9.41 -2.29 21.46
CA LEU A 2 9.70 -1.07 20.71
C LEU A 2 8.58 -0.82 19.69
N LEU A 3 8.15 0.43 19.57
CA LEU A 3 7.20 0.90 18.55
C LEU A 3 7.91 1.99 17.73
N LEU A 4 8.10 1.77 16.44
CA LEU A 4 8.84 2.67 15.56
C LEU A 4 7.95 3.07 14.38
N ASP A 5 7.91 4.37 14.10
CA ASP A 5 7.17 4.93 12.97
C ASP A 5 8.17 5.51 11.97
N GLU A 6 8.26 4.89 10.79
CA GLU A 6 9.20 5.21 9.70
C GLU A 6 10.66 5.44 10.15
N PRO A 7 11.29 4.48 10.86
CA PRO A 7 12.61 4.69 11.45
C PRO A 7 13.75 4.74 10.42
N THR A 8 13.51 4.33 9.18
CA THR A 8 14.47 4.40 8.06
C THR A 8 14.48 5.77 7.39
N ASN A 9 13.50 6.63 7.69
CA ASN A 9 13.40 7.94 7.04
C ASN A 9 14.53 8.87 7.50
N HIS A 10 15.09 9.63 6.54
CA HIS A 10 16.20 10.57 6.77
C HIS A 10 17.51 9.96 7.31
N LEU A 11 17.64 8.64 7.36
CA LEU A 11 18.90 7.96 7.68
C LEU A 11 19.76 7.75 6.44
N ASP A 12 21.06 7.85 6.63
CA ASP A 12 22.04 7.41 5.63
C ASP A 12 22.19 5.88 5.66
N ALA A 13 22.77 5.32 4.59
CA ALA A 13 22.85 3.87 4.39
C ALA A 13 23.60 3.14 5.51
N GLU A 14 24.63 3.74 6.11
CA GLU A 14 25.37 3.12 7.22
C GLU A 14 24.50 3.07 8.49
N SER A 15 23.77 4.14 8.77
CA SER A 15 22.84 4.19 9.90
C SER A 15 21.68 3.20 9.76
N VAL A 16 21.14 3.02 8.54
CA VAL A 16 20.11 2.00 8.29
C VAL A 16 20.65 0.59 8.54
N ALA A 17 21.83 0.26 8.02
CA ALA A 17 22.44 -1.05 8.24
C ALA A 17 22.76 -1.33 9.71
N TRP A 18 23.15 -0.31 10.48
CA TRP A 18 23.32 -0.43 11.92
C TRP A 18 21.97 -0.68 12.63
N LEU A 19 20.94 0.07 12.27
CA LEU A 19 19.59 -0.09 12.82
C LEU A 19 19.02 -1.48 12.53
N GLU A 20 19.21 -2.00 11.32
CA GLU A 20 18.80 -3.36 10.95
C GLU A 20 19.41 -4.40 11.89
N ARG A 21 20.73 -4.35 12.12
CA ARG A 21 21.41 -5.27 13.04
C ARG A 21 20.94 -5.10 14.47
N PHE A 22 20.79 -3.87 14.93
CA PHE A 22 20.34 -3.58 16.28
C PHE A 22 18.95 -4.16 16.55
N LEU A 23 18.02 -4.02 15.59
CA LEU A 23 16.67 -4.53 15.72
C LEU A 23 16.59 -6.05 15.53
N HIS A 24 17.45 -6.62 14.69
CA HIS A 24 17.57 -8.07 14.55
C HIS A 24 18.04 -8.74 15.85
N ASP A 25 19.02 -8.14 16.53
CA ASP A 25 19.60 -8.70 17.77
C ASP A 25 18.82 -8.30 19.04
N PHE A 26 17.76 -7.49 18.88
CA PHE A 26 16.96 -7.03 20.01
C PHE A 26 16.09 -8.17 20.57
N GLU A 27 16.32 -8.55 21.83
CA GLU A 27 15.61 -9.67 22.48
C GLU A 27 14.12 -9.41 22.77
N GLY A 28 13.62 -8.19 22.54
CA GLY A 28 12.23 -7.83 22.77
C GLY A 28 11.38 -7.81 21.49
N THR A 29 10.07 -7.65 21.64
CA THR A 29 9.18 -7.44 20.48
C THR A 29 9.40 -6.05 19.88
N VAL A 30 9.57 -5.98 18.56
CA VAL A 30 9.62 -4.75 17.78
C VAL A 30 8.40 -4.70 16.87
N VAL A 31 7.70 -3.57 16.86
CA VAL A 31 6.71 -3.24 15.85
C VAL A 31 7.18 -1.97 15.16
N ALA A 32 7.48 -2.08 13.87
CA ALA A 32 7.95 -0.96 13.07
C ALA A 32 7.03 -0.78 11.86
N ILE A 33 6.73 0.47 11.53
CA ILE A 33 6.08 0.88 10.29
C ILE A 33 7.19 1.41 9.39
N THR A 34 7.32 0.88 8.18
CA THR A 34 8.29 1.39 7.20
C THR A 34 7.84 1.15 5.77
N HIS A 35 8.26 2.04 4.86
CA HIS A 35 8.18 1.82 3.42
C HIS A 35 9.44 1.16 2.82
N ASP A 36 10.48 0.88 3.60
CA ASP A 36 11.72 0.27 3.11
C ASP A 36 11.59 -1.26 2.96
N ARG A 37 11.67 -1.72 1.72
CA ARG A 37 11.53 -3.14 1.36
C ARG A 37 12.69 -3.99 1.87
N TYR A 38 13.91 -3.46 1.87
CA TYR A 38 15.09 -4.20 2.34
C TYR A 38 15.06 -4.40 3.84
N PHE A 39 14.66 -3.35 4.57
CA PHE A 39 14.46 -3.42 6.02
C PHE A 39 13.41 -4.49 6.39
N LEU A 40 12.26 -4.48 5.70
CA LEU A 40 11.20 -5.47 5.94
C LEU A 40 11.64 -6.89 5.57
N ASP A 41 12.52 -7.08 4.59
CA ASP A 41 12.99 -8.41 4.19
C ASP A 41 14.06 -8.96 5.14
N ASN A 42 14.91 -8.09 5.69
CA ASN A 42 16.04 -8.46 6.54
C ASN A 42 15.69 -8.60 8.03
N VAL A 43 14.77 -7.77 8.53
CA VAL A 43 14.47 -7.66 9.98
C VAL A 43 13.12 -8.27 10.33
N ALA A 44 12.12 -8.18 9.45
CA ALA A 44 10.77 -8.60 9.79
C ALA A 44 10.60 -10.12 9.65
N GLY A 45 10.24 -10.78 10.75
CA GLY A 45 9.74 -12.17 10.73
C GLY A 45 8.24 -12.27 10.51
N TRP A 46 7.51 -11.17 10.69
CA TRP A 46 6.07 -11.07 10.54
C TRP A 46 5.70 -9.76 9.85
N ILE A 47 4.77 -9.82 8.90
CA ILE A 47 4.17 -8.66 8.25
C ILE A 47 2.73 -8.52 8.74
N LEU A 48 2.36 -7.35 9.24
CA LEU A 48 0.97 -7.03 9.57
C LEU A 48 0.41 -6.13 8.47
N GLU A 49 -0.41 -6.69 7.59
CA GLU A 49 -1.13 -5.92 6.59
C GLU A 49 -2.41 -5.35 7.19
N LEU A 50 -2.63 -4.04 7.02
CA LEU A 50 -3.90 -3.40 7.35
C LEU A 50 -4.67 -3.17 6.05
N ASP A 51 -5.72 -3.96 5.80
CA ASP A 51 -6.63 -3.78 4.67
C ASP A 51 -8.08 -3.65 5.18
N ARG A 52 -8.82 -2.66 4.68
CA ARG A 52 -10.24 -2.39 5.02
C ARG A 52 -10.54 -2.32 6.54
N GLY A 53 -9.55 -1.93 7.35
CA GLY A 53 -9.68 -1.85 8.80
C GLY A 53 -9.48 -3.18 9.53
N GLU A 54 -9.12 -4.25 8.81
CA GLU A 54 -8.74 -5.55 9.35
C GLU A 54 -7.22 -5.73 9.30
N GLY A 55 -6.65 -6.31 10.37
CA GLY A 55 -5.24 -6.65 10.44
C GLY A 55 -5.02 -8.11 10.06
N ILE A 56 -4.31 -8.35 8.97
CA ILE A 56 -3.99 -9.66 8.45
C ILE A 56 -2.51 -9.94 8.76
N PRO A 57 -2.21 -10.73 9.81
CA PRO A 57 -0.84 -11.11 10.10
C PRO A 57 -0.37 -12.17 9.11
N TRP A 58 0.88 -12.02 8.66
CA TRP A 58 1.58 -12.95 7.79
C TRP A 58 2.92 -13.31 8.43
N GLU A 59 3.19 -14.60 8.55
CA GLU A 59 4.49 -15.11 9.01
C GLU A 59 5.42 -15.24 7.80
N GLY A 60 6.49 -14.46 7.79
CA GLY A 60 7.42 -14.40 6.68
C GLY A 60 7.93 -12.97 6.41
N ASN A 61 8.86 -12.90 5.48
CA ASN A 61 9.47 -11.65 5.03
C ASN A 61 8.58 -10.91 4.01
N TYR A 62 8.98 -9.69 3.66
CA TYR A 62 8.27 -8.86 2.69
C TYR A 62 8.06 -9.54 1.33
N SER A 63 9.08 -10.25 0.83
CA SER A 63 9.03 -10.90 -0.49
C SER A 63 7.93 -11.98 -0.55
N SER A 64 7.87 -12.83 0.47
CA SER A 64 6.84 -13.89 0.57
C SER A 64 5.43 -13.31 0.71
N TRP A 65 5.29 -12.23 1.49
CA TRP A 65 4.02 -11.52 1.64
C TRP A 65 3.55 -10.92 0.32
N LEU A 66 4.46 -10.34 -0.47
CA LEU A 66 4.12 -9.72 -1.75
C LEU A 66 3.59 -10.76 -2.76
N GLU A 67 4.23 -11.93 -2.86
CA GLU A 67 3.76 -13.03 -3.71
C GLU A 67 2.38 -13.52 -3.29
N GLN A 68 2.16 -13.68 -1.98
CA GLN A 68 0.87 -14.12 -1.44
C GLN A 68 -0.22 -13.08 -1.70
N LYS A 69 0.10 -11.79 -1.50
CA LYS A 69 -0.82 -10.68 -1.73
C LYS A 69 -1.23 -10.62 -3.19
N ASP A 70 -0.29 -10.78 -4.13
CA ASP A 70 -0.60 -10.79 -5.56
C ASP A 70 -1.55 -11.94 -5.94
N GLN A 71 -1.28 -13.15 -5.43
CA GLN A 71 -2.17 -14.30 -5.63
C GLN A 71 -3.57 -14.07 -5.04
N ARG A 72 -3.66 -13.50 -3.85
CA ARG A 72 -4.93 -13.17 -3.18
C ARG A 72 -5.72 -12.14 -3.99
N LEU A 73 -5.08 -11.06 -4.41
CA LEU A 73 -5.69 -10.01 -5.23
C LEU A 73 -6.17 -10.55 -6.58
N ALA A 74 -5.38 -11.41 -7.24
CA ALA A 74 -5.77 -12.05 -8.48
C ALA A 74 -7.00 -12.96 -8.28
N GLN A 75 -7.03 -13.73 -7.20
CA GLN A 75 -8.16 -14.59 -6.87
C GLN A 75 -9.42 -13.78 -6.54
N GLU A 76 -9.31 -12.73 -5.73
CA GLU A 76 -10.41 -11.81 -5.41
C GLU A 76 -10.97 -11.13 -6.67
N ALA A 77 -10.08 -10.61 -7.54
CA ALA A 77 -10.49 -10.00 -8.80
C ALA A 77 -11.26 -10.98 -9.70
N SER A 78 -10.82 -12.24 -9.77
CA SER A 78 -11.52 -13.28 -10.55
C SER A 78 -12.90 -13.61 -9.98
N GLN A 79 -13.03 -13.68 -8.65
CA GLN A 79 -14.30 -13.95 -7.97
C GLN A 79 -15.27 -12.78 -8.10
N GLU A 80 -14.79 -11.55 -7.93
CA GLU A 80 -15.58 -10.34 -8.14
C GLU A 80 -16.08 -10.23 -9.58
N ALA A 81 -15.22 -10.50 -10.57
CA ALA A 81 -15.60 -10.51 -11.98
C ALA A 81 -16.67 -11.58 -12.29
N ALA A 82 -16.51 -12.80 -11.76
CA ALA A 82 -17.49 -13.87 -11.91
C ALA A 82 -18.84 -13.51 -11.24
N ARG A 83 -18.79 -12.94 -10.04
CA ARG A 83 -19.97 -12.47 -9.30
C ARG A 83 -20.68 -11.36 -10.07
N ARG A 84 -19.94 -10.37 -10.58
CA ARG A 84 -20.49 -9.28 -11.40
C ARG A 84 -21.16 -9.80 -12.67
N LYS A 85 -20.53 -10.74 -13.39
CA LYS A 85 -21.09 -11.36 -14.60
C LYS A 85 -22.37 -12.18 -14.30
N SER A 86 -22.42 -12.85 -13.15
CA SER A 86 -23.63 -13.59 -12.72
C SER A 86 -24.80 -12.64 -12.42
N ILE A 87 -24.50 -11.52 -11.74
CA ILE A 87 -25.48 -10.48 -11.42
C ILE A 87 -25.98 -9.81 -12.70
N GLU A 88 -25.09 -9.54 -13.66
CA GLU A 88 -25.44 -8.94 -14.95
C GLU A 88 -26.37 -9.85 -15.77
N LYS A 89 -26.05 -11.14 -15.87
CA LYS A 89 -26.94 -12.14 -16.52
C LYS A 89 -28.29 -12.24 -15.83
N GLU A 90 -28.31 -12.22 -14.49
CA GLU A 90 -29.56 -12.25 -13.72
C GLU A 90 -30.38 -10.95 -13.91
N LEU A 91 -29.72 -9.79 -14.00
CA LEU A 91 -30.35 -8.50 -14.31
C LEU A 91 -30.90 -8.46 -15.73
N GLU A 92 -30.18 -9.00 -16.70
CA GLU A 92 -30.64 -9.08 -18.09
C GLU A 92 -31.88 -9.97 -18.21
N TRP A 93 -31.88 -11.12 -17.51
CA TRP A 93 -33.06 -11.98 -17.39
C TRP A 93 -34.25 -11.28 -16.72
N VAL A 94 -34.00 -10.49 -15.66
CA VAL A 94 -35.04 -9.68 -15.00
C VAL A 94 -35.58 -8.58 -15.92
N ARG A 95 -34.72 -7.93 -16.71
CA ARG A 95 -35.10 -6.88 -17.68
C ARG A 95 -35.91 -7.43 -18.86
N GLN A 96 -35.69 -8.68 -19.27
CA GLN A 96 -36.47 -9.35 -20.32
C GLN A 96 -37.89 -9.77 -19.89
N GLY A 97 -38.24 -9.59 -18.61
CA GLY A 97 -39.62 -9.47 -18.16
C GLY A 97 -40.27 -10.77 -17.69
N THR A 98 -40.56 -10.82 -16.39
CA THR A 98 -41.71 -11.57 -15.87
C THR A 98 -42.49 -10.71 -14.88
N LYS A 99 -43.78 -10.48 -15.19
CA LYS A 99 -44.76 -9.82 -14.31
C LYS A 99 -44.95 -10.65 -13.04
N GLY A 100 -44.17 -10.38 -11.99
CA GLY A 100 -44.47 -10.88 -10.66
C GLY A 100 -43.25 -11.15 -9.79
N ARG A 101 -42.95 -10.21 -8.87
CA ARG A 101 -42.58 -10.45 -7.45
C ARG A 101 -41.96 -9.18 -6.85
N GLN A 102 -42.83 -8.38 -6.25
CA GLN A 102 -42.53 -7.15 -5.51
C GLN A 102 -41.68 -7.37 -4.23
N SER A 103 -41.46 -8.62 -3.79
CA SER A 103 -40.74 -8.91 -2.53
C SER A 103 -39.22 -9.14 -2.68
N LYS A 104 -38.69 -9.38 -3.89
CA LYS A 104 -37.24 -9.61 -4.09
C LYS A 104 -36.43 -8.35 -4.45
N GLY A 105 -37.06 -7.20 -4.63
CA GLY A 105 -36.39 -5.94 -5.02
C GLY A 105 -35.60 -5.27 -3.89
N LYS A 106 -36.10 -5.33 -2.65
CA LYS A 106 -35.55 -4.56 -1.52
C LYS A 106 -34.21 -5.10 -0.99
N ALA A 107 -34.09 -6.43 -0.88
CA ALA A 107 -32.83 -7.10 -0.51
C ALA A 107 -31.74 -6.98 -1.60
N ARG A 108 -32.15 -6.70 -2.85
CA ARG A 108 -31.25 -6.54 -4.00
C ARG A 108 -30.71 -5.12 -4.15
N LEU A 109 -31.53 -4.10 -3.88
CA LEU A 109 -31.05 -2.70 -3.82
C LEU A 109 -30.03 -2.51 -2.69
N ALA A 110 -30.29 -3.09 -1.51
CA ALA A 110 -29.36 -3.02 -0.38
C ALA A 110 -27.99 -3.65 -0.71
N ARG A 111 -27.96 -4.81 -1.37
CA ARG A 111 -26.70 -5.43 -1.83
C ARG A 111 -25.96 -4.60 -2.88
N PHE A 112 -26.67 -3.81 -3.70
CA PHE A 112 -26.05 -2.94 -4.70
C PHE A 112 -25.38 -1.72 -4.05
N GLU A 113 -26.03 -1.11 -3.05
CA GLU A 113 -25.43 -0.03 -2.26
C GLU A 113 -24.21 -0.51 -1.48
N GLU A 114 -24.27 -1.71 -0.90
CA GLU A 114 -23.18 -2.33 -0.14
C GLU A 114 -21.97 -2.71 -1.02
N LEU A 115 -22.20 -3.08 -2.29
CA LEU A 115 -21.13 -3.32 -3.26
C LEU A 115 -20.47 -2.01 -3.72
N ASN A 116 -21.25 -0.94 -3.92
CA ASN A 116 -20.72 0.38 -4.30
C ASN A 116 -19.89 1.04 -3.19
N SER A 117 -20.22 0.80 -1.91
CA SER A 117 -19.40 1.31 -0.80
C SER A 117 -18.05 0.59 -0.70
N THR A 118 -18.00 -0.70 -1.06
CA THR A 118 -16.78 -1.51 -1.08
C THR A 118 -15.82 -1.09 -2.20
N GLU A 119 -16.35 -0.69 -3.38
CA GLU A 119 -15.55 -0.16 -4.50
C GLU A 119 -14.84 1.17 -4.17
N TYR A 120 -15.31 1.95 -3.20
CA TYR A 120 -14.73 3.26 -2.86
C TYR A 120 -13.31 3.15 -2.28
N GLN A 121 -13.00 2.10 -1.52
CA GLN A 121 -11.66 1.89 -0.93
C GLN A 121 -10.60 1.52 -1.98
N LYS A 122 -10.96 0.76 -3.04
CA LYS A 122 -10.05 0.35 -4.13
C LYS A 122 -9.58 1.53 -5.00
N ARG A 123 -10.33 2.64 -5.05
CA ARG A 123 -10.02 3.77 -5.96
C ARG A 123 -8.87 4.65 -5.51
N ASN A 124 -8.37 4.54 -4.28
CA ASN A 124 -7.27 5.39 -3.81
C ASN A 124 -5.91 5.04 -4.44
N GLU A 125 -5.76 3.87 -5.08
CA GLU A 125 -4.50 3.43 -5.70
C GLU A 125 -4.18 4.11 -7.04
N THR A 126 -5.15 4.77 -7.69
CA THR A 126 -5.02 5.27 -9.08
C THR A 126 -4.80 6.77 -9.21
N ASN A 127 -4.58 7.48 -8.10
CA ASN A 127 -4.22 8.89 -8.15
C ASN A 127 -2.73 9.04 -8.52
N GLU A 128 -2.43 8.96 -9.81
CA GLU A 128 -1.10 9.29 -10.33
C GLU A 128 -0.71 10.71 -9.92
N LEU A 129 0.42 10.85 -9.23
CA LEU A 129 0.96 12.14 -8.83
C LEU A 129 1.45 12.89 -10.09
N PHE A 130 0.73 13.92 -10.51
CA PHE A 130 1.11 14.72 -11.66
C PHE A 130 2.17 15.76 -11.28
N ILE A 131 3.40 15.58 -11.78
CA ILE A 131 4.43 16.62 -11.72
C ILE A 131 4.22 17.55 -12.92
N PRO A 132 3.92 18.85 -12.71
CA PRO A 132 3.70 19.76 -13.80
C PRO A 132 4.98 19.93 -14.63
N PRO A 133 4.88 19.98 -15.97
CA PRO A 133 6.03 20.28 -16.81
C PRO A 133 6.55 21.68 -16.46
N GLY A 134 7.86 21.78 -16.24
CA GLY A 134 8.53 23.06 -16.01
C GLY A 134 8.49 23.98 -17.24
N PRO A 135 8.78 25.27 -17.06
CA PRO A 135 8.93 26.20 -18.18
C PRO A 135 10.06 25.77 -19.12
N ARG A 136 10.08 26.31 -20.36
CA ARG A 136 11.18 26.05 -21.30
C ARG A 136 12.50 26.52 -20.69
N LEU A 137 13.37 25.56 -20.39
CA LEU A 137 14.75 25.80 -19.93
C LEU A 137 15.62 26.16 -21.15
N GLY A 138 16.52 27.14 -20.98
CA GLY A 138 17.54 27.46 -21.98
C GLY A 138 18.74 26.50 -21.92
N ASP A 139 19.76 26.75 -22.73
CA ASP A 139 20.92 25.84 -22.88
C ASP A 139 21.75 25.66 -21.60
N LYS A 140 21.71 26.63 -20.68
CA LYS A 140 22.46 26.58 -19.41
C LYS A 140 21.52 26.73 -18.23
N VAL A 141 21.30 25.65 -17.49
CA VAL A 141 20.35 25.57 -16.36
C VAL A 141 21.02 25.87 -15.02
N LEU A 142 22.24 25.39 -14.82
CA LEU A 142 23.03 25.62 -13.61
C LEU A 142 24.51 25.63 -13.99
N GLU A 143 25.22 26.71 -13.64
CA GLU A 143 26.67 26.77 -13.70
C GLU A 143 27.20 27.00 -12.29
N VAL A 144 28.13 26.16 -11.87
CA VAL A 144 28.79 26.28 -10.59
C VAL A 144 30.30 26.31 -10.86
N SER A 145 30.96 27.39 -10.43
CA SER A 145 32.41 27.53 -10.53
C SER A 145 33.00 27.88 -9.17
N ASN A 146 34.06 27.18 -8.78
CA ASN A 146 34.78 27.36 -7.51
C ASN A 146 33.91 27.27 -6.24
N LEU A 147 32.91 26.38 -6.21
CA LEU A 147 32.07 26.18 -5.02
C LEU A 147 32.89 25.57 -3.88
N ARG A 148 33.09 26.36 -2.81
CA ARG A 148 33.67 25.90 -1.56
C ARG A 148 32.71 26.22 -0.43
N LYS A 149 32.27 25.19 0.29
CA LYS A 149 31.45 25.32 1.50
C LYS A 149 32.20 24.68 2.66
N SER A 150 32.37 25.40 3.74
CA SER A 150 32.83 24.86 5.02
C SER A 150 31.76 25.08 6.08
N LEU A 151 31.63 24.12 6.99
CA LEU A 151 30.84 24.23 8.21
C LEU A 151 31.84 24.20 9.37
N ARG A 152 31.81 25.19 10.26
CA ARG A 152 32.61 25.13 11.49
C ARG A 152 32.01 24.02 12.36
N ARG A 153 32.78 22.96 12.66
CA ARG A 153 32.40 22.02 13.72
C ARG A 153 32.42 22.78 15.04
N SER A 154 31.32 22.72 15.79
CA SER A 154 31.33 23.11 17.21
C SER A 154 32.16 22.07 17.97
N PRO A 155 33.05 22.47 18.91
CA PRO A 155 33.75 21.53 19.77
C PRO A 155 32.81 21.05 20.88
N ALA A 156 32.18 19.90 20.66
CA ALA A 156 31.52 19.01 21.63
C ALA A 156 31.22 17.72 20.84
N ASP A 157 31.75 16.54 21.11
CA ASP A 157 32.41 15.96 22.30
C ASP A 157 33.65 15.14 21.90
#